data_AF-A0A2K1L6X0-F1
#
_entry.id   AF-A0A2K1L6X0-F1
#
_cell.length_a   1.000
_cell.length_b   1.000
_cell.length_c   1.000
_cell.angle_alpha   90.00
_cell.angle_beta   90.00
_cell.angle_gamma   90.00
#
_symmetry.space_group_name_H-M   'P 1'
#
loop_
_entity.id
_entity.type
_entity.pdbx_description
1 polymer ?
#
loop_
_entity_poly.entity_id
_entity_poly.type
_entity_poly.pdbx_seq_one_letter_code
_entity_poly.pdbx_strand_id
1 'polypeptide(L)' 'TGKHWHILLASKLTLISYADSDYGRDLNIRQPISSLMHKIDEALIEWSSKRQTTVE' A
#
# COMPACT_ATOMS: atom_id res chain seq x y z
N THR A 1 -15.58 0.17 -48.92
CA THR A 1 -15.97 0.59 -47.55
C THR A 1 -15.24 -0.30 -46.56
N GLY A 2 -14.06 0.12 -46.10
CA GLY A 2 -13.24 -0.66 -45.17
C GLY A 2 -13.69 -0.44 -43.73
N LYS A 3 -13.90 -1.52 -42.98
CA LYS A 3 -14.24 -1.47 -41.55
C LYS A 3 -12.94 -1.21 -40.77
N HIS A 4 -12.82 -0.04 -40.16
CA HIS A 4 -11.79 0.24 -39.16
C HIS A 4 -12.22 -0.39 -37.82
N TRP A 5 -11.42 -1.32 -37.33
CA TRP A 5 -11.59 -1.90 -36.00
C TRP A 5 -10.71 -1.12 -35.03
N HIS A 6 -11.34 -0.37 -34.12
CA HIS A 6 -10.64 0.22 -32.98
C HIS A 6 -10.45 -0.87 -31.93
N ILE A 7 -9.23 -1.39 -31.79
CA ILE A 7 -8.87 -2.28 -30.70
C ILE A 7 -8.69 -1.40 -29.46
N LEU A 8 -9.66 -1.42 -28.56
CA LEU A 8 -9.53 -0.84 -27.22
C LEU A 8 -8.73 -1.83 -26.37
N LEU A 9 -7.42 -1.61 -26.25
CA LEU A 9 -6.60 -2.31 -25.27
C LEU A 9 -6.97 -1.77 -23.89
N ALA A 10 -7.76 -2.52 -23.14
CA ALA A 10 -7.97 -2.25 -21.72
C ALA A 10 -6.62 -2.48 -21.00
N SER A 11 -5.99 -1.41 -20.52
CA SER A 11 -4.82 -1.50 -19.65
C SER A 11 -5.26 -2.05 -18.29
N LYS A 12 -4.81 -3.26 -17.98
CA LYS A 12 -5.03 -3.88 -16.68
C LYS A 12 -3.95 -3.41 -15.71
N LEU A 13 -4.32 -2.52 -14.80
CA LEU A 13 -3.46 -2.07 -13.71
C LEU A 13 -3.65 -2.97 -12.49
N THR A 14 -2.57 -3.30 -11.77
CA THR A 14 -2.62 -4.12 -10.56
C THR A 14 -2.39 -3.26 -9.33
N LEU A 15 -3.36 -3.22 -8.40
CA LEU A 15 -3.16 -2.63 -7.08
C LEU A 15 -2.51 -3.66 -6.16
N ILE A 16 -1.36 -3.32 -5.59
CA ILE A 16 -0.62 -4.15 -4.63
C ILE A 16 -0.56 -3.41 -3.29
N SER A 17 -0.85 -4.10 -2.20
CA SER A 17 -0.86 -3.54 -0.84
C SER A 17 0.03 -4.36 0.08
N TYR A 18 0.84 -3.68 0.89
CA TYR A 18 1.69 -4.28 1.93
C TYR A 18 1.30 -3.71 3.29
N ALA A 19 1.36 -4.55 4.31
CA ALA A 19 1.14 -4.18 5.70
C ALA A 19 2.22 -4.82 6.58
N ASP A 20 2.77 -4.05 7.50
CA ASP A 20 3.74 -4.53 8.48
C ASP A 20 3.43 -3.95 9.88
N SER A 21 3.79 -4.70 10.91
CA SER A 21 3.57 -4.31 12.30
C SER A 21 4.78 -4.71 13.14
N ASP A 22 5.38 -3.73 13.80
CA ASP A 22 6.44 -3.93 14.77
C ASP A 22 5.91 -3.68 16.18
N TYR A 23 6.09 -4.65 17.09
CA TYR A 23 5.75 -4.51 18.49
C TYR A 23 7.00 -4.17 19.29
N GLY A 24 7.06 -2.94 19.80
CA GLY A 24 8.02 -2.57 20.80
C GLY A 24 7.52 -2.94 22.20
N ARG A 25 8.27 -3.81 22.89
CA ARG A 25 7.97 -4.23 24.27
C ARG A 25 8.29 -3.12 25.31
N ASP A 26 9.01 -2.08 24.91
CA ASP A 26 9.42 -0.99 25.79
C ASP A 26 8.46 0.21 25.65
N LEU A 27 7.60 0.39 26.65
CA LEU A 27 6.55 1.41 26.68
C LEU A 27 7.06 2.85 26.54
N ASN A 28 8.32 3.11 26.93
CA ASN A 28 8.88 4.46 26.98
C ASN A 28 9.76 4.78 25.77
N ILE A 29 10.39 3.78 25.16
CA ILE A 29 11.41 3.98 24.10
C ILE A 29 10.97 3.43 22.75
N ARG A 30 10.19 2.34 22.72
CA ARG A 30 9.78 1.67 21.49
C ARG A 30 8.27 1.42 21.51
N GLN A 31 7.52 2.39 20.99
CA GLN A 31 6.08 2.23 20.80
C GLN A 31 5.80 1.28 19.61
N PRO A 32 4.72 0.48 19.66
CA PRO A 32 4.32 -0.31 18.51
C PRO A 32 4.06 0.56 17.28
N ILE A 33 4.44 0.07 16.10
CA ILE A 33 4.26 0.78 14.83
C ILE A 33 3.52 -0.14 13.88
N SER A 34 2.56 0.43 13.16
CA SER A 34 1.95 -0.21 11.99
C SER A 34 2.27 0.60 10.74
N SER A 35 2.65 -0.06 9.66
CA SER A 35 2.89 0.57 8.36
C SER A 35 2.05 -0.06 7.27
N LEU A 36 1.68 0.75 6.28
CA LEU A 36 0.91 0.37 5.10
C LEU A 36 1.57 0.98 3.87
N MET A 37 1.57 0.25 2.76
CA MET A 37 2.09 0.73 1.48
C MET A 37 1.21 0.25 0.33
N HIS A 38 0.81 1.16 -0.55
CA HIS A 38 -0.01 0.89 -1.74
C HIS A 38 0.75 1.23 -3.02
N LYS A 39 0.75 0.31 -3.98
CA LYS A 39 1.38 0.47 -5.30
C LYS A 39 0.39 0.17 -6.43
N ILE A 40 0.43 0.92 -7.52
CA ILE A 40 -0.08 0.44 -8.82
C ILE A 40 1.11 -0.11 -9.58
N ASP A 41 1.06 -1.40 -9.92
CA ASP A 41 2.16 -2.16 -10.47
C ASP A 41 3.44 -1.92 -9.64
N GLU A 42 4.43 -1.23 -10.19
CA GLU A 42 5.68 -0.92 -9.50
C GLU A 42 5.75 0.48 -8.90
N ALA A 43 4.76 1.35 -9.17
CA ALA A 43 4.73 2.73 -8.71
C ALA A 43 4.09 2.87 -7.32
N LEU A 44 4.82 3.48 -6.38
CA LEU A 44 4.30 3.82 -5.06
C LEU A 44 3.25 4.94 -5.17
N ILE A 45 2.09 4.74 -4.57
CA ILE A 45 1.00 5.72 -4.53
C ILE A 45 0.86 6.32 -3.14
N GLU A 46 0.92 5.46 -2.14
CA GLU A 46 0.70 5.84 -0.77
C GLU A 46 1.55 4.98 0.15
N TRP A 47 2.09 5.63 1.18
CA TRP A 47 2.73 5.01 2.31
C TRP A 47 2.18 5.67 3.56
N SER A 48 1.90 4.89 4.60
CA SER A 48 1.74 5.41 5.96
C SER A 48 2.54 4.59 6.96
N SER A 49 3.02 5.25 8.01
CA SER A 49 3.59 4.60 9.19
C SER A 49 3.10 5.35 10.41
N LYS A 50 2.45 4.63 11.32
CA LYS A 50 1.77 5.19 12.48
C LYS A 50 2.27 4.50 13.74
N ARG A 51 2.74 5.31 14.69
CA ARG A 51 2.93 4.88 16.08
C ARG A 51 1.56 4.63 16.69
N GLN A 52 1.37 3.46 17.24
CA GLN A 52 0.17 3.09 17.96
C GLN A 52 0.35 3.46 19.42
N THR A 53 -0.66 4.12 19.99
CA THR A 53 -0.79 4.22 21.45
C THR A 53 -1.00 2.82 21.99
N THR A 54 -0.18 2.42 22.95
CA THR A 54 -0.41 1.19 23.70
C THR A 54 -1.78 1.29 24.35
N VAL A 55 -2.66 0.34 24.06
CA VAL A 55 -3.92 0.20 24.81
C VAL A 55 -3.54 -0.46 26.13
N GLU A 56 -3.67 0.28 27.23
CA GLU A 56 -3.55 -0.23 28.60
C GLU A 56 -4.82 -0.99 29.01
#